data_AF-A0A1A8HQ06-F1
#
_entry.id   AF-A0A1A8HQ06-F1
#
_cell.length_a   1.000
_cell.length_b   1.000
_cell.length_c   1.000
_cell.angle_alpha   90.00
_cell.angle_beta   90.00
_cell.angle_gamma   90.00
#
_symmetry.space_group_name_H-M   'P 1'
#
loop_
_entity.id
_entity.type
_entity.pdbx_description
1 polymer ?
#
loop_
_entity_poly.entity_id
_entity_poly.type
_entity_poly.pdbx_seq_one_letter_code
_entity_poly.pdbx_strand_id
1 'polypeptide(L)'
;YTLQNNLQYVAISNLPAATFQVTYQLKILTTALFSVLMLRKSLSRVQWISLLLLFAGVAIVQVQQEGNKEASVANASNQNYTVGLVAVVISCLSSGFAGVYFEKILKGSSASVWMRNVQLGIFGTALGLLGMWWNDGAAIAERGFLFGYTSMVWCVIFNQAFGGLLVAVVVKYADNILKGFATSFSIIVSTVTSIYLFGFHVDLLFTAGAGLVIGAVYMYSLPKAPGGSLGHGLSSSS
;
A
#
# COMPACT_ATOMS: atom_id res chain seq x y z
N TYR A 1 5.54 -5.67 8.92
CA TYR A 1 4.58 -6.38 8.06
C TYR A 1 3.39 -6.94 8.83
N THR A 2 3.56 -7.72 9.92
CA THR A 2 2.41 -8.25 10.69
C THR A 2 1.47 -7.17 11.23
N LEU A 3 2.00 -6.11 11.86
CA LEU A 3 1.21 -4.96 12.32
C LEU A 3 0.46 -4.28 11.15
N GLN A 4 1.17 -4.05 10.04
CA GLN A 4 0.59 -3.46 8.82
C GLN A 4 -0.60 -4.29 8.31
N ASN A 5 -0.46 -5.62 8.22
CA ASN A 5 -1.52 -6.48 7.70
C ASN A 5 -2.77 -6.41 8.59
N ASN A 6 -2.61 -6.42 9.92
CA ASN A 6 -3.75 -6.28 10.84
C ASN A 6 -4.44 -4.91 10.68
N LEU A 7 -3.68 -3.82 10.59
CA LEU A 7 -4.25 -2.49 10.38
C LEU A 7 -4.95 -2.34 9.04
N GLN A 8 -4.51 -3.06 7.99
CA GLN A 8 -5.21 -3.08 6.71
C GLN A 8 -6.58 -3.75 6.82
N TYR A 9 -6.70 -4.84 7.59
CA TYR A 9 -8.01 -5.46 7.81
C TYR A 9 -8.95 -4.51 8.54
N VAL A 10 -8.47 -3.84 9.60
CA VAL A 10 -9.22 -2.81 10.32
C VAL A 10 -9.63 -1.67 9.39
N ALA A 11 -8.76 -1.25 8.47
CA ALA A 11 -9.08 -0.22 7.51
C ALA A 11 -10.15 -0.66 6.50
N ILE A 12 -10.02 -1.85 5.91
CA ILE A 12 -10.96 -2.39 4.90
C ILE A 12 -12.34 -2.62 5.53
N SER A 13 -12.42 -3.00 6.81
CA SER A 13 -13.71 -3.16 7.49
C SER A 13 -14.42 -1.84 7.79
N ASN A 14 -13.68 -0.72 7.82
CA ASN A 14 -14.18 0.60 8.23
C ASN A 14 -14.19 1.65 7.12
N LEU A 15 -13.69 1.34 5.91
CA LEU A 15 -13.65 2.25 4.77
C LEU A 15 -14.24 1.59 3.52
N PRO A 16 -14.91 2.37 2.65
CA PRO A 16 -15.25 1.91 1.31
C PRO A 16 -14.00 1.45 0.55
N ALA A 17 -14.11 0.35 -0.20
CA ALA A 17 -12.97 -0.27 -0.89
C ALA A 17 -12.26 0.70 -1.86
N ALA A 18 -13.01 1.52 -2.59
CA ALA A 18 -12.46 2.54 -3.49
C ALA A 18 -11.64 3.60 -2.74
N THR A 19 -12.19 4.12 -1.63
CA THR A 19 -11.50 5.08 -0.75
C THR A 19 -10.25 4.48 -0.12
N PHE A 20 -10.34 3.24 0.37
CA PHE A 20 -9.19 2.50 0.89
C PHE A 20 -8.09 2.37 -0.18
N GLN A 21 -8.44 1.95 -1.40
CA GLN A 21 -7.48 1.70 -2.48
C GLN A 21 -6.70 2.97 -2.84
N VAL A 22 -7.38 4.10 -2.98
CA VAL A 22 -6.73 5.38 -3.31
C VAL A 22 -5.86 5.86 -2.14
N THR A 23 -6.37 5.76 -0.92
CA THR A 23 -5.66 6.24 0.29
C THR A 23 -4.43 5.41 0.60
N TYR A 24 -4.49 4.10 0.35
CA TYR A 24 -3.39 3.19 0.58
C TYR A 24 -2.16 3.51 -0.31
N GLN A 25 -2.34 4.28 -1.38
CA GLN A 25 -1.24 4.81 -2.18
C GLN A 25 -0.32 5.79 -1.42
N LEU A 26 -0.74 6.34 -0.27
CA LEU A 26 0.16 7.08 0.65
C LEU A 26 1.41 6.30 1.02
N LYS A 27 1.35 4.96 0.96
CA LYS A 27 2.52 4.11 1.14
C LYS A 27 3.69 4.51 0.24
N ILE A 28 3.44 5.00 -0.96
CA ILE A 28 4.51 5.47 -1.88
C ILE A 28 5.23 6.66 -1.26
N LEU A 29 4.48 7.61 -0.69
CA LEU A 29 5.02 8.78 -0.02
C LEU A 29 5.83 8.38 1.22
N THR A 30 5.28 7.53 2.09
CA THR A 30 6.00 7.09 3.31
C THR A 30 7.27 6.32 2.97
N THR A 31 7.20 5.40 1.99
CA THR A 31 8.37 4.63 1.51
C THR A 31 9.44 5.54 0.93
N ALA A 32 9.06 6.56 0.16
CA ALA A 32 9.99 7.51 -0.42
C ALA A 32 10.68 8.36 0.66
N LEU A 33 9.94 8.86 1.64
CA LEU A 33 10.49 9.60 2.78
C LEU A 33 11.50 8.75 3.57
N PHE A 34 11.12 7.53 3.95
CA PHE A 34 12.05 6.63 4.65
C PHE A 34 13.25 6.24 3.78
N SER A 35 13.08 6.10 2.47
CA SER A 35 14.21 5.82 1.55
C SER A 35 15.23 6.96 1.52
N VAL A 36 14.78 8.21 1.55
CA VAL A 36 15.69 9.37 1.64
C VAL A 36 16.36 9.41 3.01
N LEU A 37 15.61 9.22 4.10
CA LEU A 37 16.14 9.31 5.47
C LEU A 37 17.09 8.15 5.83
N MET A 38 16.74 6.90 5.53
CA MET A 38 17.45 5.70 6.01
C MET A 38 18.49 5.15 5.03
N LEU A 39 18.24 5.31 3.72
CA LEU A 39 19.12 4.83 2.65
C LEU A 39 19.87 5.97 1.94
N ARG A 40 19.61 7.24 2.28
CA ARG A 40 20.22 8.43 1.66
C ARG A 40 20.08 8.45 0.13
N LYS A 41 18.97 7.93 -0.40
CA LYS A 41 18.69 7.97 -1.85
C LYS A 41 18.36 9.40 -2.28
N SER A 42 18.81 9.79 -3.47
CA SER A 42 18.46 11.06 -4.11
C SER A 42 17.28 10.90 -5.07
N LEU A 43 16.15 11.53 -4.72
CA LEU A 43 14.96 11.60 -5.56
C LEU A 43 15.08 12.74 -6.58
N SER A 44 14.58 12.52 -7.79
CA SER A 44 14.52 13.58 -8.81
C SER A 44 13.45 14.63 -8.47
N ARG A 45 13.55 15.81 -9.10
CA ARG A 45 12.52 16.86 -8.98
C ARG A 45 11.15 16.35 -9.42
N VAL A 46 11.10 15.57 -10.50
CA VAL A 46 9.88 14.93 -11.00
C VAL A 46 9.27 14.02 -9.94
N GLN A 47 10.08 13.17 -9.28
CA GLN A 47 9.60 12.28 -8.22
C GLN A 47 9.06 13.06 -7.02
N TRP A 48 9.70 14.16 -6.61
CA TRP A 48 9.17 15.00 -5.54
C TRP A 48 7.82 15.63 -5.90
N ILE A 49 7.68 16.11 -7.14
CA ILE A 49 6.39 16.62 -7.64
C ILE A 49 5.35 15.50 -7.65
N SER A 50 5.71 14.28 -8.04
CA SER A 50 4.80 13.13 -8.00
C SER A 50 4.30 12.85 -6.59
N LEU A 51 5.17 12.93 -5.59
CA LEU A 51 4.77 12.68 -4.20
C LEU A 51 3.78 13.74 -3.69
N LEU A 52 4.00 15.01 -4.04
CA LEU A 52 3.07 16.09 -3.71
C LEU A 52 1.72 15.91 -4.42
N LEU A 53 1.75 15.54 -5.70
CA LEU A 53 0.55 15.29 -6.48
C LEU A 53 -0.24 14.10 -5.92
N LEU A 54 0.45 13.03 -5.51
CA LEU A 54 -0.15 11.87 -4.86
C LEU A 54 -0.83 12.27 -3.54
N PHE A 55 -0.16 13.06 -2.71
CA PHE A 55 -0.72 13.54 -1.45
C PHE A 55 -1.97 14.40 -1.69
N ALA A 56 -1.91 15.34 -2.63
CA ALA A 56 -3.05 16.18 -2.99
C ALA A 56 -4.23 15.35 -3.52
N GLY A 57 -3.98 14.38 -4.40
CA GLY A 57 -5.00 13.49 -4.93
C GLY A 57 -5.70 12.67 -3.84
N VAL A 58 -4.95 12.13 -2.87
CA VAL A 58 -5.55 11.46 -1.72
C VAL A 58 -6.33 12.44 -0.84
N ALA A 59 -5.78 13.62 -0.55
CA ALA A 59 -6.48 14.62 0.25
C ALA A 59 -7.84 15.02 -0.35
N ILE A 60 -7.91 15.18 -1.68
CA ILE A 60 -9.18 15.47 -2.38
C ILE A 60 -10.19 14.34 -2.20
N VAL A 61 -9.78 13.09 -2.40
CA VAL A 61 -10.66 11.93 -2.18
C VAL A 61 -11.14 11.86 -0.73
N GLN A 62 -10.27 12.17 0.23
CA GLN A 62 -10.58 12.15 1.65
C GLN A 62 -11.61 13.24 2.03
N VAL A 63 -11.42 14.47 1.56
CA VAL A 63 -12.34 15.60 1.84
C VAL A 63 -13.74 15.33 1.29
N GLN A 64 -13.83 14.80 0.07
CA GLN A 64 -15.12 14.48 -0.54
C GLN A 64 -15.86 13.35 0.20
N GLN A 65 -15.14 12.35 0.68
CA GLN A 65 -15.72 11.26 1.48
C GLN A 65 -16.18 11.72 2.86
N GLU A 66 -15.50 12.70 3.45
CA GLU A 66 -15.93 13.34 4.70
C GLU A 66 -17.19 14.20 4.48
N GLY A 67 -17.23 15.00 3.41
CA GLY A 67 -18.42 15.80 3.05
C GLY A 67 -19.66 14.96 2.72
N ASN A 68 -19.50 13.78 2.11
CA ASN A 68 -20.62 12.88 1.83
C ASN A 68 -21.21 12.21 3.09
N LYS A 69 -20.50 12.19 4.23
CA LYS A 69 -21.06 11.67 5.50
C LYS A 69 -22.10 12.60 6.11
N GLU A 70 -21.94 13.91 5.95
CA GLU A 70 -22.87 14.89 6.51
C GLU A 70 -24.26 14.80 5.86
N ALA A 71 -24.34 14.25 4.63
CA ALA A 71 -25.59 14.06 3.89
C ALA A 71 -26.33 12.74 4.19
N SER A 72 -25.69 11.74 4.81
CA SER A 72 -26.20 10.36 4.86
C SER A 72 -26.34 9.76 6.28
N VAL A 73 -26.58 10.57 7.31
CA VAL A 73 -26.75 10.14 8.72
C VAL A 73 -28.01 9.27 8.97
N ALA A 74 -28.63 8.69 7.94
CA ALA A 74 -29.89 7.98 8.10
C ALA A 74 -29.81 6.44 8.11
N ASN A 75 -28.81 5.75 7.54
CA ASN A 75 -28.92 4.29 7.42
C ASN A 75 -27.59 3.50 7.49
N ALA A 76 -27.43 2.78 8.60
CA ALA A 76 -26.78 1.47 8.74
C ALA A 76 -25.34 1.26 8.19
N SER A 77 -24.32 1.45 9.04
CA SER A 77 -23.36 0.40 9.45
C SER A 77 -22.32 0.98 10.41
N ASN A 78 -21.78 0.14 11.29
CA ASN A 78 -20.78 0.44 12.34
C ASN A 78 -19.39 0.82 11.76
N GLN A 79 -19.33 1.57 10.66
CA GLN A 79 -18.07 1.95 10.00
C GLN A 79 -17.51 3.25 10.58
N ASN A 80 -16.50 3.11 11.42
CA ASN A 80 -15.77 4.24 11.98
C ASN A 80 -14.72 4.73 10.99
N TYR A 81 -15.12 5.61 10.07
CA TYR A 81 -14.23 6.13 9.04
C TYR A 81 -12.92 6.72 9.59
N THR A 82 -12.97 7.43 10.72
CA THR A 82 -11.77 8.00 11.36
C THR A 82 -10.82 6.90 11.82
N VAL A 83 -11.35 5.81 12.39
CA VAL A 83 -10.56 4.62 12.76
C VAL A 83 -9.97 3.99 11.51
N GLY A 84 -10.74 3.89 10.43
CA GLY A 84 -10.26 3.40 9.15
C GLY A 84 -9.12 4.25 8.58
N LEU A 85 -9.27 5.58 8.56
CA LEU A 85 -8.26 6.52 8.06
C LEU A 85 -6.98 6.45 8.88
N VAL A 86 -7.08 6.52 10.21
CA VAL A 86 -5.94 6.40 11.11
C VAL A 86 -5.24 5.04 10.92
N ALA A 87 -6.01 3.95 10.80
CA ALA A 87 -5.46 2.63 10.52
C ALA A 87 -4.70 2.59 9.19
N VAL A 88 -5.24 3.20 8.11
CA VAL A 88 -4.53 3.30 6.82
C VAL A 88 -3.22 4.07 6.97
N VAL A 89 -3.23 5.24 7.61
CA VAL A 89 -2.03 6.09 7.77
C VAL A 89 -0.95 5.35 8.56
N ILE A 90 -1.29 4.75 9.70
CA ILE A 90 -0.35 3.97 10.51
C ILE A 90 0.15 2.75 9.73
N SER A 91 -0.74 2.05 8.99
CA SER A 91 -0.33 0.93 8.15
C SER A 91 0.65 1.36 7.06
N CYS A 92 0.45 2.52 6.44
CA CYS A 92 1.31 3.07 5.39
C CYS A 92 2.68 3.49 5.94
N LEU A 93 2.72 4.11 7.12
CA LEU A 93 3.97 4.48 7.80
C LEU A 93 4.76 3.22 8.19
N SER A 94 4.10 2.25 8.82
CA SER A 94 4.70 0.97 9.19
C SER A 94 5.22 0.21 7.96
N SER A 95 4.47 0.23 6.85
CA SER A 95 4.87 -0.41 5.59
C SER A 95 6.10 0.25 4.98
N GLY A 96 6.11 1.59 4.89
CA GLY A 96 7.23 2.34 4.32
C GLY A 96 8.52 2.12 5.13
N PHE A 97 8.42 2.17 6.46
CA PHE A 97 9.56 1.89 7.34
C PHE A 97 10.07 0.44 7.18
N ALA A 98 9.18 -0.55 7.31
CA ALA A 98 9.56 -1.97 7.22
C ALA A 98 10.14 -2.32 5.84
N GLY A 99 9.58 -1.76 4.76
CA GLY A 99 10.07 -1.93 3.39
C GLY A 99 11.49 -1.42 3.20
N VAL A 100 11.75 -0.18 3.63
CA VAL A 100 13.07 0.44 3.50
C VAL A 100 14.10 -0.21 4.41
N TYR A 101 13.71 -0.58 5.63
CA TYR A 101 14.57 -1.31 6.56
C TYR A 101 14.95 -2.68 5.99
N PHE A 102 13.98 -3.41 5.43
CA PHE A 102 14.23 -4.68 4.76
C PHE A 102 15.16 -4.50 3.53
N GLU A 103 14.94 -3.47 2.71
CA GLU A 103 15.83 -3.14 1.60
C GLU A 103 17.27 -2.88 2.08
N LYS A 104 17.44 -2.17 3.21
CA LYS A 104 18.74 -1.90 3.82
C LYS A 104 19.46 -3.18 4.24
N ILE A 105 18.74 -4.13 4.85
CA ILE A 105 19.30 -5.43 5.26
C ILE A 105 19.67 -6.28 4.04
N LEU A 106 18.80 -6.32 3.02
CA LEU A 106 19.05 -7.09 1.80
C LEU A 106 20.29 -6.61 1.06
N LYS A 107 20.46 -5.29 0.92
CA LYS A 107 21.62 -4.72 0.22
C LYS A 107 22.94 -4.92 0.93
N GLY A 108 22.92 -5.28 2.22
CA GLY A 108 24.12 -5.61 3.00
C GLY A 108 24.47 -7.10 3.03
N SER A 109 23.76 -7.98 2.31
CA SER A 109 23.91 -9.44 2.44
C SER A 109 23.80 -10.18 1.11
N SER A 110 24.58 -11.23 0.92
CA SER A 110 24.55 -12.12 -0.25
C SER A 110 23.40 -13.15 -0.24
N ALA A 111 22.50 -13.10 0.75
CA ALA A 111 21.41 -14.06 0.88
C ALA A 111 20.32 -13.86 -0.21
N SER A 112 19.74 -14.96 -0.69
CA SER A 112 18.69 -14.92 -1.71
C SER A 112 17.40 -14.28 -1.19
N VAL A 113 16.64 -13.63 -2.09
CA VAL A 113 15.34 -13.02 -1.78
C VAL A 113 14.36 -14.04 -1.17
N TRP A 114 14.41 -15.29 -1.64
CA TRP A 114 13.58 -16.38 -1.13
C TRP A 114 13.92 -16.77 0.29
N MET A 115 15.21 -16.89 0.61
CA MET A 115 15.66 -17.20 1.98
C MET A 115 15.24 -16.11 2.96
N ARG A 116 15.32 -14.85 2.52
CA ARG A 116 14.88 -13.69 3.31
C ARG A 116 13.36 -13.66 3.48
N ASN A 117 12.60 -14.08 2.46
CA ASN A 117 11.16 -14.25 2.56
C ASN A 117 10.78 -15.35 3.56
N VAL A 118 11.50 -16.47 3.58
CA VAL A 118 11.31 -17.56 4.57
C VAL A 118 11.62 -17.06 5.99
N GLN A 119 12.75 -16.36 6.19
CA GLN A 119 13.11 -15.79 7.48
C GLN A 119 12.04 -14.82 8.00
N LEU A 120 11.60 -13.88 7.14
CA LEU A 120 10.51 -12.96 7.46
C LEU A 120 9.21 -13.69 7.76
N GLY A 121 8.90 -14.77 7.02
CA GLY A 121 7.74 -15.62 7.26
C GLY A 121 7.76 -16.23 8.65
N ILE A 122 8.88 -16.84 9.06
CA ILE A 122 9.04 -17.47 10.39
C ILE A 122 8.81 -16.45 11.51
N PHE A 123 9.51 -15.30 11.47
CA PHE A 123 9.33 -14.25 12.48
C PHE A 123 7.93 -13.63 12.42
N GLY A 124 7.37 -13.48 11.23
CA GLY A 124 6.01 -12.97 11.00
C GLY A 124 4.95 -13.87 11.61
N THR A 125 5.08 -15.19 11.44
CA THR A 125 4.20 -16.21 12.04
C THR A 125 4.33 -16.19 13.56
N ALA A 126 5.55 -16.17 14.11
CA ALA A 126 5.76 -16.13 15.55
C ALA A 126 5.11 -14.89 16.19
N LEU A 127 5.34 -13.70 15.63
CA LEU A 127 4.72 -12.46 16.10
C LEU A 127 3.20 -12.46 15.90
N GLY A 128 2.70 -13.08 14.82
CA GLY A 128 1.27 -13.23 14.56
C GLY A 128 0.58 -14.09 15.62
N LEU A 129 1.19 -15.22 15.99
CA LEU A 129 0.69 -16.10 17.05
C LEU A 129 0.72 -15.42 18.42
N LEU A 130 1.76 -14.65 18.72
CA LEU A 130 1.83 -13.87 19.97
C LEU A 130 0.75 -12.77 20.00
N GLY A 131 0.55 -12.05 18.90
CA GLY A 131 -0.49 -11.01 18.82
C GLY A 131 -1.90 -11.58 18.94
N MET A 132 -2.13 -12.76 18.38
CA MET A 132 -3.36 -13.52 18.52
C MET A 132 -3.58 -13.97 19.97
N TRP A 133 -2.56 -14.54 20.61
CA TRP A 133 -2.65 -14.96 22.01
C TRP A 133 -2.94 -13.78 22.94
N TRP A 134 -2.35 -12.61 22.66
CA TRP A 134 -2.55 -11.40 23.46
C TRP A 134 -3.96 -10.81 23.34
N ASN A 135 -4.54 -10.76 22.13
CA ASN A 135 -5.86 -10.15 21.92
C ASN A 135 -7.01 -11.12 22.14
N ASP A 136 -6.88 -12.36 21.67
CA ASP A 136 -7.99 -13.32 21.55
C ASP A 136 -7.71 -14.66 22.25
N GLY A 137 -6.62 -14.77 23.03
CA GLY A 137 -6.18 -16.03 23.63
C GLY A 137 -7.23 -16.73 24.48
N ALA A 138 -8.01 -15.97 25.26
CA ALA A 138 -9.09 -16.52 26.09
C ALA A 138 -10.23 -17.10 25.23
N ALA A 139 -10.65 -16.39 24.18
CA ALA A 139 -11.69 -16.84 23.26
C ALA A 139 -11.25 -18.06 22.45
N ILE A 140 -9.97 -18.13 22.08
CA ILE A 140 -9.36 -19.27 21.37
C ILE A 140 -9.26 -20.49 22.28
N ALA A 141 -8.92 -20.32 23.55
CA ALA A 141 -8.85 -21.42 24.52
C ALA A 141 -10.23 -22.06 24.75
N GLU A 142 -11.30 -21.26 24.72
CA GLU A 142 -12.67 -21.72 24.93
C GLU A 142 -13.30 -22.34 23.67
N ARG A 143 -13.09 -21.73 22.50
CA ARG A 143 -13.80 -22.12 21.25
C ARG A 143 -12.94 -22.89 20.24
N GLY A 144 -11.63 -22.90 20.44
CA GLY A 144 -10.64 -23.48 19.54
C GLY A 144 -10.15 -22.48 18.47
N PHE A 145 -8.91 -22.70 18.00
CA PHE A 145 -8.23 -21.82 17.02
C PHE A 145 -8.97 -21.69 15.68
N LEU A 146 -9.60 -22.77 15.22
CA LEU A 146 -10.28 -22.82 13.91
C LEU A 146 -11.77 -22.46 14.01
N PHE A 147 -12.21 -21.91 15.14
CA PHE A 147 -13.60 -21.54 15.31
C PHE A 147 -14.01 -20.45 14.31
N GLY A 148 -15.10 -20.65 13.58
CA GLY A 148 -15.61 -19.70 12.59
C GLY A 148 -14.89 -19.70 11.23
N TYR A 149 -13.96 -20.63 10.99
CA TYR A 149 -13.33 -20.77 9.67
C TYR A 149 -14.31 -21.35 8.65
N THR A 150 -14.88 -20.49 7.82
CA THR A 150 -15.71 -20.88 6.67
C THR A 150 -14.86 -21.07 5.41
N SER A 151 -15.45 -21.64 4.35
CA SER A 151 -14.78 -21.75 3.04
C SER A 151 -14.32 -20.39 2.51
N MET A 152 -15.05 -19.30 2.79
CA MET A 152 -14.63 -17.94 2.43
C MET A 152 -13.37 -17.50 3.17
N VAL A 153 -13.24 -17.82 4.46
CA VAL A 153 -12.02 -17.50 5.23
C VAL A 153 -10.82 -18.19 4.61
N TRP A 154 -10.96 -19.47 4.24
CA TRP A 154 -9.90 -20.20 3.53
C TRP A 154 -9.56 -19.57 2.17
N CYS A 155 -10.56 -19.18 1.38
CA CYS A 155 -10.33 -18.46 0.13
C CYS A 155 -9.53 -17.16 0.34
N VAL A 156 -9.85 -16.39 1.38
CA VAL A 156 -9.12 -15.15 1.72
C VAL A 156 -7.68 -15.45 2.14
N ILE A 157 -7.45 -16.49 2.96
CA ILE A 157 -6.11 -16.92 3.38
C ILE A 157 -5.26 -17.33 2.18
N PHE A 158 -5.80 -18.19 1.30
CA PHE A 158 -5.08 -18.62 0.09
C PHE A 158 -4.81 -17.45 -0.86
N ASN A 159 -5.79 -16.57 -1.06
CA ASN A 159 -5.64 -15.38 -1.89
C ASN A 159 -4.56 -14.43 -1.34
N GLN A 160 -4.50 -14.24 -0.02
CA GLN A 160 -3.46 -13.43 0.63
C GLN A 160 -2.07 -14.06 0.51
N ALA A 161 -1.96 -15.37 0.75
CA ALA A 161 -0.69 -16.08 0.61
C ALA A 161 -0.18 -16.01 -0.84
N PHE A 162 -1.06 -16.26 -1.81
CA PHE A 162 -0.75 -16.15 -3.23
C PHE A 162 -0.39 -14.72 -3.62
N GLY A 163 -1.15 -13.72 -3.17
CA GLY A 163 -0.88 -12.31 -3.40
C GLY A 163 0.49 -11.88 -2.88
N GLY A 164 0.89 -12.33 -1.68
CA GLY A 164 2.21 -12.07 -1.13
C GLY A 164 3.35 -12.64 -1.98
N LEU A 165 3.19 -13.86 -2.50
CA LEU A 165 4.15 -14.47 -3.43
C LEU A 165 4.20 -13.74 -4.77
N LEU A 166 3.04 -13.37 -5.31
CA LEU A 166 2.92 -12.63 -6.57
C LEU A 166 3.61 -11.27 -6.47
N VAL A 167 3.46 -10.55 -5.34
CA VAL A 167 4.19 -9.31 -5.08
C VAL A 167 5.71 -9.53 -5.12
N ALA A 168 6.23 -10.62 -4.56
CA ALA A 168 7.65 -10.92 -4.62
C ALA A 168 8.14 -11.17 -6.07
N VAL A 169 7.34 -11.87 -6.89
CA VAL A 169 7.61 -12.08 -8.31
C VAL A 169 7.58 -10.75 -9.07
N VAL A 170 6.57 -9.91 -8.86
CA VAL A 170 6.46 -8.58 -9.47
C VAL A 170 7.64 -7.69 -9.07
N VAL A 171 8.10 -7.75 -7.82
CA VAL A 171 9.30 -7.00 -7.41
C VAL A 171 10.53 -7.46 -8.18
N LYS A 172 10.65 -8.77 -8.46
CA LYS A 172 11.80 -9.36 -9.16
C LYS A 172 11.78 -9.16 -10.68
N TYR A 173 10.61 -9.20 -11.31
CA TYR A 173 10.48 -9.28 -12.77
C TYR A 173 9.78 -8.10 -13.43
N ALA A 174 9.07 -7.25 -12.67
CA ALA A 174 8.37 -6.10 -13.23
C ALA A 174 9.16 -4.81 -13.02
N ASP A 175 9.28 -4.03 -14.09
CA ASP A 175 9.78 -2.66 -14.03
C ASP A 175 8.81 -1.74 -13.29
N ASN A 176 9.34 -0.61 -12.82
CA ASN A 176 8.54 0.34 -12.04
C ASN A 176 7.33 0.87 -12.83
N ILE A 177 7.47 1.05 -14.15
CA ILE A 177 6.38 1.46 -15.04
C ILE A 177 5.23 0.44 -15.02
N LEU A 178 5.55 -0.86 -15.15
CA LEU A 178 4.53 -1.92 -15.15
C LEU A 178 3.81 -2.01 -13.80
N LYS A 179 4.52 -1.79 -12.69
CA LYS A 179 3.92 -1.68 -11.35
C LYS A 179 2.96 -0.48 -11.26
N GLY A 180 3.33 0.65 -11.85
CA GLY A 180 2.48 1.82 -11.95
C GLY A 180 1.16 1.51 -12.69
N PHE A 181 1.26 0.90 -13.88
CA PHE A 181 0.07 0.50 -14.65
C PHE A 181 -0.82 -0.50 -13.92
N ALA A 182 -0.24 -1.52 -13.29
CA ALA A 182 -1.00 -2.50 -12.50
C ALA A 182 -1.76 -1.83 -11.35
N THR A 183 -1.14 -0.83 -10.70
CA THR A 183 -1.75 -0.04 -9.64
C THR A 183 -2.92 0.79 -10.16
N SER A 184 -2.74 1.50 -11.28
CA SER A 184 -3.79 2.29 -11.91
C SER A 184 -4.98 1.43 -12.32
N PHE A 185 -4.71 0.27 -12.93
CA PHE A 185 -5.72 -0.71 -13.28
C PHE A 185 -6.49 -1.21 -12.04
N SER A 186 -5.78 -1.50 -10.94
CA SER A 186 -6.39 -1.92 -9.68
C SER A 186 -7.32 -0.83 -9.10
N ILE A 187 -6.95 0.45 -9.14
CA ILE A 187 -7.81 1.55 -8.68
C ILE A 187 -9.11 1.60 -9.49
N ILE A 188 -9.01 1.50 -10.82
CA ILE A 188 -10.17 1.54 -11.71
C ILE A 188 -11.09 0.34 -11.44
N VAL A 189 -10.55 -0.89 -11.42
CA VAL A 189 -11.34 -2.11 -11.18
C VAL A 189 -11.99 -2.09 -9.80
N SER A 190 -11.25 -1.69 -8.74
CA SER A 190 -11.82 -1.59 -7.39
C SER A 190 -12.94 -0.56 -7.33
N THR A 191 -12.82 0.56 -8.04
CA THR A 191 -13.87 1.60 -8.10
C THR A 191 -15.11 1.08 -8.83
N VAL A 192 -14.94 0.50 -10.03
CA VAL A 192 -16.04 -0.08 -10.81
C VAL A 192 -16.76 -1.19 -10.02
N THR A 193 -15.99 -2.07 -9.39
CA THR A 193 -16.53 -3.14 -8.54
C THR A 193 -17.30 -2.57 -7.35
N SER A 194 -16.80 -1.47 -6.76
CA SER A 194 -17.48 -0.81 -5.64
C SER A 194 -18.81 -0.17 -6.04
N ILE A 195 -18.92 0.36 -7.26
CA ILE A 195 -20.18 0.89 -7.80
C ILE A 195 -21.22 -0.25 -7.89
N TYR A 196 -20.86 -1.38 -8.50
CA TYR A 196 -21.81 -2.47 -8.74
C TYR A 196 -22.16 -3.28 -7.49
N LEU A 197 -21.18 -3.55 -6.60
CA LEU A 197 -21.40 -4.40 -5.43
C LEU A 197 -21.88 -3.65 -4.18
N PHE A 198 -21.43 -2.41 -4.00
CA PHE A 198 -21.70 -1.63 -2.77
C PHE A 198 -22.51 -0.36 -3.03
N GLY A 199 -22.99 -0.14 -4.26
CA GLY A 199 -23.75 1.06 -4.61
C GLY A 199 -22.96 2.36 -4.45
N PHE A 200 -21.63 2.30 -4.56
CA PHE A 200 -20.78 3.47 -4.34
C PHE A 200 -21.01 4.55 -5.41
N HIS A 201 -21.39 5.75 -4.99
CA HIS A 201 -21.57 6.89 -5.90
C HIS A 201 -20.24 7.60 -6.15
N VAL A 202 -19.81 7.60 -7.41
CA VAL A 202 -18.61 8.31 -7.85
C VAL A 202 -18.96 9.76 -8.14
N ASP A 203 -18.27 10.67 -7.45
CA ASP A 203 -18.38 12.10 -7.66
C ASP A 203 -17.27 12.63 -8.59
N LEU A 204 -17.44 13.83 -9.12
CA LEU A 204 -16.42 14.54 -9.89
C LEU A 204 -15.15 14.76 -9.06
N LEU A 205 -15.27 15.10 -7.78
CA LEU A 205 -14.11 15.26 -6.89
C LEU A 205 -13.39 13.92 -6.66
N PHE A 206 -14.14 12.81 -6.51
CA PHE A 206 -13.54 11.48 -6.39
C PHE A 206 -12.70 11.17 -7.63
N THR A 207 -13.29 11.40 -8.80
CA THR A 207 -12.68 11.09 -10.09
C THR A 207 -11.44 11.94 -10.33
N ALA A 208 -11.50 13.23 -10.02
CA ALA A 208 -10.36 14.13 -10.09
C ALA A 208 -9.24 13.68 -9.13
N GLY A 209 -9.56 13.39 -7.87
CA GLY A 209 -8.58 12.92 -6.89
C GLY A 209 -7.95 11.57 -7.27
N ALA A 210 -8.75 10.60 -7.69
CA ALA A 210 -8.27 9.31 -8.18
C ALA A 210 -7.41 9.45 -9.44
N GLY A 211 -7.79 10.33 -10.36
CA GLY A 211 -7.01 10.67 -11.55
C GLY A 211 -5.65 11.28 -11.21
N LEU A 212 -5.59 12.18 -10.23
CA LEU A 212 -4.33 12.74 -9.73
C LEU A 212 -3.44 11.67 -9.10
N VAL A 213 -4.01 10.76 -8.32
CA VAL A 213 -3.25 9.64 -7.73
C VAL A 213 -2.70 8.72 -8.81
N ILE A 214 -3.50 8.38 -9.82
CA ILE A 214 -3.06 7.56 -10.98
C ILE A 214 -1.92 8.26 -11.72
N GLY A 215 -2.07 9.55 -12.05
CA GLY A 215 -1.05 10.33 -12.73
C GLY A 215 0.24 10.44 -11.91
N ALA A 216 0.13 10.63 -10.61
CA ALA A 216 1.26 10.69 -9.70
C ALA A 216 2.01 9.35 -9.60
N VAL A 217 1.28 8.23 -9.50
CA VAL A 217 1.87 6.88 -9.51
C VAL A 217 2.62 6.64 -10.80
N TYR A 218 2.03 6.98 -11.95
CA TYR A 218 2.67 6.85 -13.25
C TYR A 218 3.94 7.70 -13.33
N MET A 219 3.86 8.99 -12.98
CA MET A 219 4.99 9.92 -13.02
C MET A 219 6.13 9.51 -12.08
N TYR A 220 5.82 8.97 -10.89
CA TYR A 220 6.83 8.43 -9.98
C TYR A 220 7.49 7.15 -10.51
N SER A 221 6.77 6.38 -11.31
CA SER A 221 7.20 5.09 -11.88
C SER A 221 8.08 5.24 -13.14
N LEU A 222 8.15 6.44 -13.71
CA LEU A 222 8.98 6.71 -14.88
C LEU A 222 10.48 6.51 -14.59
N PRO A 223 11.25 6.01 -15.57
CA PRO A 223 12.69 5.88 -15.44
C PRO A 223 13.32 7.25 -15.18
N LYS A 224 14.33 7.30 -14.31
CA LYS A 224 15.14 8.51 -14.14
C LYS A 224 15.79 8.80 -15.49
N ALA A 225 15.48 9.95 -16.09
CA ALA A 225 16.17 10.39 -17.30
C ALA A 225 17.69 10.31 -17.02
N PRO A 226 18.49 9.71 -17.92
CA PRO A 226 19.93 9.70 -17.75
C PRO A 226 20.34 11.17 -17.61
N GLY A 227 20.87 11.52 -16.44
CA GLY A 227 21.33 12.88 -16.18
C GLY A 227 22.27 13.25 -17.31
N GLY A 228 22.00 14.34 -18.00
CA GLY A 228 22.83 14.81 -19.10
C GLY A 228 24.28 14.86 -18.62
N SER A 229 25.08 13.91 -19.09
CA SER A 229 26.53 14.03 -19.12
C SER A 229 26.82 15.16 -20.10
N LEU A 230 26.76 16.40 -19.59
CA LEU A 230 27.35 17.56 -20.24
C LEU A 230 28.81 17.21 -20.53
N GLY A 231 29.16 17.27 -21.81
CA GLY A 231 30.42 16.80 -22.33
C GLY A 231 31.63 17.41 -21.64
N HIS A 232 32.59 16.55 -21.33
CA HIS A 232 34.01 16.89 -21.32
C HIS A 232 34.72 15.84 -22.14
N GLY A 233 34.76 16.08 -23.45
CA GLY A 233 35.43 15.23 -24.42
C GLY A 233 35.87 16.08 -25.60
N LEU A 234 36.68 17.11 -25.33
CA LEU A 234 37.41 17.86 -26.37
C LEU A 234 38.81 18.23 -25.86
N SER A 235 39.79 17.99 -26.75
CA SER A 235 41.24 18.24 -26.68
C SER A 235 42.02 17.29 -25.76
N SER A 236 43.12 16.63 -26.14
CA SER A 236 44.00 16.77 -27.30
C SER A 236 44.92 15.55 -27.36
N SER A 237 45.13 14.96 -28.53
CA SER A 237 46.34 14.20 -28.81
C SER A 237 46.76 14.49 -30.24
N SER A 238 47.81 15.29 -30.33
CA SER A 238 48.68 15.55 -31.47
C SER A 238 49.27 14.28 -32.05
#